data_AF-A0A418WSZ3-F1
#
_entry.id   AF-A0A418WSZ3-F1
#
_cell.length_a   1.000
_cell.length_b   1.000
_cell.length_c   1.000
_cell.angle_alpha   90.00
_cell.angle_beta   90.00
_cell.angle_gamma   90.00
#
_symmetry.space_group_name_H-M   'P 1'
#
loop_
_entity.id
_entity.type
_entity.pdbx_description
1 polymer ?
#
loop_
_entity_poly.entity_id
_entity_poly.type
_entity_poly.pdbx_seq_one_letter_code
_entity_poly.pdbx_strand_id
1 'polypeptide(L)'
;MPIYCDESGGTSAGAMVFAGVAIEAEAADRLLARFKQVTAARGEMKGSRISLVERGLFFELLERFGGRAIVAQLPAKQVPGVPGEKDRDLKAYAALLEEVVEAWLPETAGCADVIIDDGRYDAATLALVRQDIAALLGTCGRARLEDSRRSAGVQIADVIANSVFNLAVVSERAERIRRILAPFMANGVVRLKTLG
;
A
#
# COMPACT_ATOMS: atom_id res chain seq x y z
N MET A 1 9.41 -13.72 -2.92
CA MET A 1 8.09 -13.14 -2.60
C MET A 1 8.07 -11.69 -3.05
N PRO A 2 7.15 -11.29 -3.94
CA PRO A 2 7.00 -9.91 -4.37
C PRO A 2 6.35 -9.04 -3.27
N ILE A 3 6.72 -7.76 -3.25
CA ILE A 3 6.14 -6.72 -2.40
C ILE A 3 5.44 -5.73 -3.31
N TYR A 4 4.11 -5.65 -3.21
CA TYR A 4 3.30 -4.72 -3.99
C TYR A 4 3.02 -3.46 -3.20
N CYS A 5 3.26 -2.31 -3.80
CA CYS A 5 3.22 -1.02 -3.15
C CYS A 5 2.21 -0.11 -3.83
N ASP A 6 1.34 0.49 -3.02
CA ASP A 6 0.41 1.54 -3.45
C ASP A 6 0.15 2.49 -2.28
N GLU A 7 -0.29 3.70 -2.59
CA GLU A 7 -0.51 4.77 -1.63
C GLU A 7 -1.97 5.25 -1.60
N SER A 8 -2.34 5.94 -0.53
CA SER A 8 -3.62 6.63 -0.44
C SER A 8 -3.44 7.97 0.28
N GLY A 9 -4.17 8.97 -0.21
CA GLY A 9 -4.17 10.32 0.35
C GLY A 9 -3.09 11.21 -0.28
N GLY A 10 -2.58 12.15 0.52
CA GLY A 10 -1.68 13.20 0.08
C GLY A 10 -1.55 14.29 1.13
N THR A 11 -0.57 15.16 0.97
CA THR A 11 -0.29 16.21 1.96
C THR A 11 -1.45 17.18 2.16
N SER A 12 -2.23 17.47 1.11
CA SER A 12 -3.47 18.25 1.20
C SER A 12 -4.69 17.46 1.67
N ALA A 13 -4.64 16.12 1.69
CA ALA A 13 -5.73 15.26 2.15
C ALA A 13 -5.69 14.99 3.68
N GLY A 14 -4.76 15.61 4.40
CA GLY A 14 -4.61 15.50 5.86
C GLY A 14 -3.64 14.40 6.31
N ALA A 15 -3.39 13.39 5.48
CA ALA A 15 -2.35 12.38 5.67
C ALA A 15 -2.00 11.72 4.33
N MET A 16 -0.79 11.18 4.23
CA MET A 16 -0.41 10.21 3.20
C MET A 16 -0.12 8.87 3.87
N VAL A 17 -0.54 7.79 3.21
CA VAL A 17 -0.35 6.41 3.67
C VAL A 17 0.18 5.59 2.53
N PHE A 18 1.11 4.69 2.80
CA PHE A 18 1.71 3.79 1.82
C PHE A 18 1.69 2.37 2.37
N ALA A 19 1.14 1.43 1.59
CA ALA A 19 1.11 0.02 1.95
C ALA A 19 2.10 -0.76 1.09
N GLY A 20 2.90 -1.64 1.70
CA GLY A 20 3.68 -2.67 1.03
C GLY A 20 3.16 -4.04 1.41
N VAL A 21 2.68 -4.78 0.43
CA VAL A 21 2.00 -6.07 0.60
C VAL A 21 2.86 -7.20 0.08
N ALA A 22 3.29 -8.06 1.00
CA ALA A 22 3.95 -9.31 0.70
C ALA A 22 2.91 -10.40 0.45
N ILE A 23 2.79 -10.85 -0.80
CA ILE A 23 1.91 -11.96 -1.19
C ILE A 23 2.46 -12.58 -2.48
N GLU A 24 2.38 -13.91 -2.63
CA GLU A 24 2.79 -14.54 -3.89
C GLU A 24 1.84 -14.15 -5.04
N ALA A 25 2.38 -13.98 -6.25
CA ALA A 25 1.62 -13.44 -7.39
C ALA A 25 0.34 -14.27 -7.69
N GLU A 26 0.46 -15.60 -7.72
CA GLU A 26 -0.69 -16.48 -7.92
C GLU A 26 -1.72 -16.40 -6.77
N ALA A 27 -1.25 -16.16 -5.54
CA ALA A 27 -2.14 -16.00 -4.40
C ALA A 27 -2.90 -14.67 -4.47
N ALA A 28 -2.25 -13.60 -4.93
CA ALA A 28 -2.90 -12.32 -5.22
C ALA A 28 -3.98 -12.45 -6.30
N ASP A 29 -3.69 -13.16 -7.39
CA ASP A 29 -4.67 -13.42 -8.46
C ASP A 29 -5.86 -14.22 -7.95
N ARG A 30 -5.63 -15.28 -7.16
CA ARG A 30 -6.70 -16.07 -6.55
C ARG A 30 -7.53 -15.27 -5.55
N LEU A 31 -6.89 -14.40 -4.76
CA LEU A 31 -7.59 -13.49 -3.85
C LEU A 31 -8.51 -12.57 -4.62
N LEU A 32 -7.98 -11.86 -5.63
CA LEU A 32 -8.74 -10.91 -6.43
C LEU A 32 -9.89 -11.59 -7.18
N ALA A 33 -9.62 -12.75 -7.78
CA ALA A 33 -10.64 -13.55 -8.47
C ALA A 33 -11.75 -13.99 -7.50
N ARG A 34 -11.39 -14.47 -6.31
CA ARG A 34 -12.36 -14.88 -5.29
C ARG A 34 -13.18 -13.69 -4.79
N PHE A 35 -12.54 -12.56 -4.53
CA PHE A 35 -13.21 -11.33 -4.13
C PHE A 35 -14.26 -10.94 -5.18
N LYS A 36 -13.86 -10.80 -6.46
CA LYS A 36 -14.75 -10.44 -7.56
C LYS A 36 -15.90 -11.44 -7.76
N GLN A 37 -15.64 -12.73 -7.59
CA GLN A 37 -16.67 -13.76 -7.68
C GLN A 37 -17.75 -13.58 -6.61
N VAL A 38 -17.37 -13.25 -5.37
CA VAL A 38 -18.30 -13.11 -4.24
C VAL A 38 -19.07 -11.79 -4.32
N THR A 39 -18.40 -10.71 -4.74
CA THR A 39 -18.99 -9.35 -4.77
C THR A 39 -19.66 -9.02 -6.10
N ALA A 40 -19.51 -9.87 -7.12
CA ALA A 40 -19.85 -9.60 -8.51
C ALA A 40 -19.20 -8.31 -9.07
N ALA A 41 -18.11 -7.84 -8.45
CA ALA A 41 -17.39 -6.66 -8.88
C ALA A 41 -16.76 -6.85 -10.27
N ARG A 42 -16.82 -5.79 -11.08
CA ARG A 42 -16.25 -5.74 -12.44
C ARG A 42 -15.13 -4.71 -12.50
N GLY A 43 -14.17 -4.97 -13.39
CA GLY A 43 -13.03 -4.07 -13.60
C GLY A 43 -12.03 -4.10 -12.45
N GLU A 44 -11.37 -2.98 -12.24
CA GLU A 44 -10.35 -2.80 -11.22
C GLU A 44 -10.96 -2.67 -9.82
N MET A 45 -10.38 -3.39 -8.85
CA MET A 45 -10.71 -3.24 -7.44
C MET A 45 -9.99 -2.01 -6.90
N LYS A 46 -10.75 -0.98 -6.51
CA LYS A 46 -10.21 0.22 -5.85
C LYS A 46 -10.67 0.31 -4.39
N GLY A 47 -9.75 0.54 -3.47
CA GLY A 47 -10.00 0.69 -2.04
C GLY A 47 -11.03 1.76 -1.72
N SER A 48 -11.05 2.85 -2.49
CA SER A 48 -12.03 3.92 -2.33
C SER A 48 -13.46 3.53 -2.73
N ARG A 49 -13.63 2.48 -3.54
CA ARG A 49 -14.91 2.08 -4.15
C ARG A 49 -15.59 0.88 -3.49
N ILE A 50 -14.91 0.17 -2.60
CA ILE A 50 -15.49 -0.97 -1.88
C ILE A 50 -16.23 -0.51 -0.62
N SER A 51 -17.34 -1.18 -0.33
CA SER A 51 -18.13 -1.03 0.90
C SER A 51 -17.38 -1.57 2.12
N LEU A 52 -17.93 -1.32 3.32
CA LEU A 52 -17.37 -1.86 4.57
C LEU A 52 -17.46 -3.38 4.67
N VAL A 53 -18.53 -3.97 4.15
CA VAL A 53 -18.71 -5.44 4.16
C VAL A 53 -17.69 -6.09 3.24
N GLU A 54 -17.53 -5.54 2.03
CA GLU A 54 -16.51 -5.99 1.08
C GLU A 54 -15.11 -5.82 1.64
N ARG A 55 -14.83 -4.71 2.35
CA ARG A 55 -13.55 -4.52 3.03
C ARG A 55 -13.29 -5.57 4.11
N GLY A 56 -14.32 -5.94 4.88
CA GLY A 56 -14.23 -7.06 5.82
C GLY A 56 -13.84 -8.36 5.10
N LEU A 57 -14.59 -8.73 4.06
CA LEU A 57 -14.28 -9.90 3.22
C LEU A 57 -12.85 -9.84 2.65
N PHE A 58 -12.41 -8.68 2.19
CA PHE A 58 -11.06 -8.51 1.64
C PHE A 58 -9.98 -8.91 2.64
N PHE A 59 -10.05 -8.45 3.89
CA PHE A 59 -9.03 -8.77 4.88
C PHE A 59 -9.06 -10.25 5.30
N GLU A 60 -10.24 -10.86 5.39
CA GLU A 60 -10.37 -12.31 5.59
C GLU A 60 -9.69 -13.10 4.45
N LEU A 61 -9.86 -12.66 3.20
CA LEU A 61 -9.19 -13.28 2.06
C LEU A 61 -7.68 -13.01 2.06
N LEU A 62 -7.25 -11.81 2.46
CA LEU A 62 -5.82 -11.47 2.59
C LEU A 62 -5.11 -12.46 3.50
N GLU A 63 -5.62 -12.65 4.72
CA GLU A 63 -5.07 -13.62 5.67
C GLU A 63 -5.14 -15.05 5.12
N ARG A 64 -6.29 -15.46 4.58
CA ARG A 64 -6.48 -16.80 4.02
C ARG A 64 -5.51 -17.14 2.90
N PHE A 65 -5.16 -16.18 2.06
CA PHE A 65 -4.21 -16.36 0.95
C PHE A 65 -2.76 -16.05 1.34
N GLY A 66 -2.48 -15.87 2.63
CA GLY A 66 -1.13 -15.71 3.16
C GLY A 66 -0.51 -14.33 2.90
N GLY A 67 -1.33 -13.34 2.56
CA GLY A 67 -0.89 -11.96 2.38
C GLY A 67 -0.56 -11.30 3.70
N ARG A 68 0.50 -10.50 3.73
CA ARG A 68 0.90 -9.67 4.88
C ARG A 68 1.21 -8.27 4.40
N ALA A 69 0.93 -7.27 5.24
CA ALA A 69 1.15 -5.87 4.91
C ALA A 69 1.93 -5.14 6.00
N ILE A 70 2.87 -4.30 5.57
CA ILE A 70 3.41 -3.21 6.38
C ILE A 70 2.88 -1.92 5.77
N VAL A 71 2.34 -1.05 6.61
CA VAL A 71 1.74 0.22 6.18
C VAL A 71 2.40 1.35 6.93
N ALA A 72 3.04 2.26 6.21
CA ALA A 72 3.57 3.49 6.77
C ALA A 72 2.56 4.62 6.58
N GLN A 73 2.47 5.53 7.56
CA GLN A 73 1.64 6.73 7.48
C GLN A 73 2.42 7.98 7.90
N LEU A 74 2.10 9.09 7.24
CA LEU A 74 2.62 10.42 7.53
C LEU A 74 1.46 11.43 7.60
N PRO A 75 1.08 11.89 8.79
CA PRO A 75 0.17 13.02 8.99
C PRO A 75 0.66 14.28 8.28
N ALA A 76 -0.24 15.05 7.65
CA ALA A 76 0.12 16.25 6.90
C ALA A 76 0.90 17.29 7.74
N LYS A 77 0.62 17.36 9.05
CA LYS A 77 1.30 18.26 10.00
C LYS A 77 2.77 17.90 10.23
N GLN A 78 3.18 16.68 9.91
CA GLN A 78 4.53 16.15 10.12
C GLN A 78 5.35 16.14 8.83
N VAL A 79 4.78 16.57 7.69
CA VAL A 79 5.51 16.66 6.43
C VAL A 79 6.55 17.77 6.53
N PRO A 80 7.85 17.49 6.26
CA PRO A 80 8.90 18.50 6.32
C PRO A 80 8.59 19.71 5.43
N GLY A 81 8.91 20.91 5.92
CA GLY A 81 8.70 22.15 5.18
C GLY A 81 9.62 22.24 3.97
N VAL A 82 9.15 21.81 2.80
CA VAL A 82 9.77 22.13 1.50
C VAL A 82 8.95 23.18 0.74
N PRO A 83 9.54 23.97 -0.17
CA PRO A 83 8.79 24.92 -1.00
C PRO A 83 7.84 24.17 -1.95
N GLY A 84 6.60 24.65 -2.12
CA GLY A 84 5.63 24.07 -3.05
C GLY A 84 4.91 22.81 -2.55
N GLU A 85 3.63 22.69 -2.88
CA GLU A 85 2.79 21.54 -2.47
C GLU A 85 3.20 20.24 -3.18
N LYS A 86 3.49 20.31 -4.49
CA LYS A 86 3.91 19.14 -5.28
C LYS A 86 5.19 18.51 -4.74
N ASP A 87 6.17 19.34 -4.36
CA ASP A 87 7.46 18.85 -3.84
C ASP A 87 7.31 18.27 -2.43
N ARG A 88 6.40 18.83 -1.60
CA ARG A 88 6.03 18.24 -0.30
C ARG A 88 5.41 16.86 -0.47
N ASP A 89 4.49 16.74 -1.42
CA ASP A 89 3.78 15.50 -1.69
C ASP A 89 4.72 14.41 -2.21
N LEU A 90 5.57 14.72 -3.19
CA LEU A 90 6.55 13.77 -3.71
C LEU A 90 7.57 13.35 -2.64
N LYS A 91 8.01 14.27 -1.78
CA LYS A 91 8.92 13.94 -0.68
C LYS A 91 8.26 13.01 0.35
N ALA A 92 7.00 13.26 0.70
CA ALA A 92 6.22 12.38 1.57
C ALA A 92 6.07 10.98 0.96
N TYR A 93 5.75 10.93 -0.34
CA TYR A 93 5.60 9.69 -1.10
C TYR A 93 6.88 8.85 -1.08
N ALA A 94 8.02 9.45 -1.42
CA ALA A 94 9.30 8.76 -1.45
C ALA A 94 9.70 8.25 -0.05
N ALA A 95 9.58 9.09 0.99
CA ALA A 95 9.93 8.71 2.36
C ALA A 95 9.06 7.56 2.92
N LEU A 96 7.76 7.58 2.61
CA LEU A 96 6.85 6.52 3.02
C LEU A 96 7.13 5.19 2.30
N LEU A 97 7.44 5.25 0.99
CA LEU A 97 7.81 4.08 0.22
C LEU A 97 9.12 3.47 0.72
N GLU A 98 10.13 4.31 0.99
CA GLU A 98 11.40 3.90 1.58
C GLU A 98 11.18 3.18 2.92
N GLU A 99 10.45 3.80 3.85
CA GLU A 99 10.14 3.20 5.17
C GLU A 99 9.46 1.83 5.04
N VAL A 100 8.50 1.69 4.12
CA VAL A 100 7.83 0.40 3.86
C VAL A 100 8.79 -0.65 3.32
N VAL A 101 9.62 -0.28 2.35
CA VAL A 101 10.60 -1.20 1.74
C VAL A 101 11.63 -1.62 2.77
N GLU A 102 12.22 -0.68 3.51
CA GLU A 102 13.18 -0.96 4.58
C GLU A 102 12.59 -1.89 5.64
N ALA A 103 11.32 -1.71 6.01
CA ALA A 103 10.64 -2.58 6.95
C ALA A 103 10.52 -4.03 6.47
N TRP A 104 10.46 -4.26 5.15
CA TRP A 104 10.40 -5.59 4.54
C TRP A 104 11.77 -6.23 4.32
N LEU A 105 12.86 -5.46 4.26
CA LEU A 105 14.20 -5.99 3.98
C LEU A 105 14.63 -7.10 4.95
N PRO A 106 14.45 -6.99 6.30
CA PRO A 106 14.82 -8.05 7.22
C PRO A 106 14.07 -9.36 6.98
N GLU A 107 12.85 -9.30 6.45
CA GLU A 107 11.99 -10.47 6.21
C GLU A 107 12.16 -11.10 4.83
N THR A 108 12.90 -10.43 3.95
CA THR A 108 13.21 -10.90 2.59
C THR A 108 14.69 -11.27 2.45
N ALA A 109 15.43 -11.34 3.56
CA ALA A 109 16.88 -11.50 3.59
C ALA A 109 17.61 -10.46 2.70
N GLY A 110 17.06 -9.24 2.62
CA GLY A 110 17.57 -8.16 1.78
C GLY A 110 17.31 -8.33 0.28
N CYS A 111 16.50 -9.31 -0.12
CA CYS A 111 16.26 -9.62 -1.53
C CYS A 111 14.75 -9.64 -1.84
N ALA A 112 14.23 -8.49 -2.26
CA ALA A 112 12.82 -8.31 -2.58
C ALA A 112 12.61 -7.88 -4.04
N ASP A 113 11.51 -8.35 -4.62
CA ASP A 113 10.97 -7.82 -5.87
C ASP A 113 9.86 -6.82 -5.51
N VAL A 114 10.15 -5.52 -5.59
CA VAL A 114 9.26 -4.43 -5.22
C VAL A 114 8.54 -3.91 -6.47
N ILE A 115 7.22 -3.93 -6.43
CA ILE A 115 6.33 -3.50 -7.51
C ILE A 115 5.55 -2.29 -7.03
N ILE A 116 5.75 -1.14 -7.66
CA ILE A 116 5.20 0.15 -7.26
C ILE A 116 4.11 0.54 -8.26
N ASP A 117 2.95 1.01 -7.79
CA ASP A 117 1.92 1.58 -8.67
C ASP A 117 2.49 2.73 -9.52
N ASP A 118 2.06 2.81 -10.78
CA ASP A 118 2.55 3.80 -11.74
C ASP A 118 1.59 4.99 -11.97
N GLY A 119 0.54 5.12 -11.16
CA GLY A 119 -0.58 6.00 -11.41
C GLY A 119 -0.49 7.41 -10.81
N ARG A 120 0.35 7.64 -9.78
CA ARG A 120 0.33 8.91 -9.02
C ARG A 120 1.03 10.08 -9.72
N TYR A 121 2.24 9.85 -10.25
CA TYR A 121 3.07 10.89 -10.86
C TYR A 121 3.41 10.54 -12.32
N ASP A 122 3.97 11.52 -13.05
CA ASP A 122 4.45 11.25 -14.40
C ASP A 122 5.59 10.21 -14.43
N ALA A 123 5.74 9.56 -15.58
CA ALA A 123 6.67 8.45 -15.74
C ALA A 123 8.13 8.82 -15.45
N ALA A 124 8.55 10.07 -15.71
CA ALA A 124 9.90 10.54 -15.42
C ALA A 124 10.14 10.63 -13.90
N THR A 125 9.18 11.20 -13.17
CA THR A 125 9.22 11.30 -11.71
C THR A 125 9.25 9.90 -11.06
N LEU A 126 8.37 9.00 -11.48
CA LEU A 126 8.33 7.63 -10.95
C LEU A 126 9.56 6.80 -11.33
N ALA A 127 10.18 7.07 -12.48
CA ALA A 127 11.43 6.41 -12.85
C ALA A 127 12.57 6.76 -11.88
N LEU A 128 12.63 7.99 -11.38
CA LEU A 128 13.60 8.41 -10.35
C LEU A 128 13.31 7.70 -9.02
N VAL A 129 12.06 7.73 -8.54
CA VAL A 129 11.69 7.04 -7.30
C VAL A 129 12.01 5.53 -7.38
N ARG A 130 11.70 4.90 -8.51
CA ARG A 130 12.05 3.49 -8.75
C ARG A 130 13.57 3.26 -8.71
N GLN A 131 14.38 4.20 -9.21
CA GLN A 131 15.85 4.09 -9.15
C GLN A 131 16.35 4.16 -7.70
N ASP A 132 15.80 5.06 -6.89
CA ASP A 132 16.17 5.19 -5.47
C ASP A 132 15.84 3.91 -4.70
N ILE A 133 14.64 3.34 -4.92
CA ILE A 133 14.27 2.05 -4.32
C ILE A 133 15.13 0.89 -4.84
N ALA A 134 15.49 0.89 -6.13
CA ALA A 134 16.41 -0.11 -6.66
C ALA A 134 17.81 -0.02 -6.01
N ALA A 135 18.29 1.20 -5.71
CA ALA A 135 19.55 1.39 -5.00
C ALA A 135 19.47 0.87 -3.55
N LEU A 136 18.36 1.12 -2.86
CA LEU A 136 18.09 0.59 -1.51
C LEU A 136 18.09 -0.95 -1.47
N LEU A 137 17.53 -1.59 -2.49
CA LEU A 137 17.45 -3.06 -2.60
C LEU A 137 18.79 -3.73 -2.94
N GLY A 138 19.80 -2.96 -3.35
CA GLY A 138 21.10 -3.48 -3.77
C GLY A 138 21.02 -4.40 -5.00
N THR A 139 21.95 -5.35 -5.09
CA THR A 139 22.12 -6.21 -6.29
C THR A 139 21.18 -7.42 -6.35
N CYS A 140 20.61 -7.83 -5.22
CA CYS A 140 19.73 -8.99 -5.15
C CYS A 140 18.28 -8.64 -5.47
N GLY A 141 17.80 -7.50 -4.98
CA GLY A 141 16.43 -7.06 -5.19
C GLY A 141 16.21 -6.31 -6.51
N ARG A 142 14.95 -6.03 -6.81
CA ARG A 142 14.54 -5.26 -8.00
C ARG A 142 13.36 -4.37 -7.66
N ALA A 143 13.32 -3.18 -8.27
CA ALA A 143 12.17 -2.29 -8.23
C ALA A 143 11.61 -2.09 -9.64
N ARG A 144 10.29 -2.28 -9.81
CA ARG A 144 9.57 -1.99 -11.06
C ARG A 144 8.30 -1.19 -10.82
N LEU A 145 7.86 -0.50 -11.86
CA LEU A 145 6.56 0.17 -11.93
C LEU A 145 5.56 -0.74 -12.61
N GLU A 146 4.29 -0.71 -12.21
CA GLU A 146 3.24 -1.56 -12.77
C GLU A 146 1.88 -0.85 -12.74
N ASP A 147 1.12 -0.96 -13.84
CA ASP A 147 -0.26 -0.45 -13.93
C ASP A 147 -1.16 -1.28 -13.00
N SER A 148 -1.78 -0.62 -12.02
CA SER A 148 -2.70 -1.25 -11.07
C SER A 148 -3.82 -2.03 -11.77
N ARG A 149 -4.28 -1.64 -12.96
CA ARG A 149 -5.32 -2.40 -13.70
C ARG A 149 -4.88 -3.81 -14.07
N ARG A 150 -3.57 -4.04 -14.18
CA ARG A 150 -2.96 -5.30 -14.62
C ARG A 150 -2.34 -6.09 -13.47
N SER A 151 -2.29 -5.54 -12.26
CA SER A 151 -1.66 -6.16 -11.11
C SER A 151 -2.64 -6.36 -9.96
N ALA A 152 -2.95 -7.63 -9.66
CA ALA A 152 -3.77 -7.96 -8.51
C ALA A 152 -3.12 -7.52 -7.19
N GLY A 153 -1.80 -7.66 -7.08
CA GLY A 153 -1.04 -7.25 -5.90
C GLY A 153 -1.10 -5.75 -5.63
N VAL A 154 -0.99 -4.90 -6.67
CA VAL A 154 -1.12 -3.44 -6.50
C VAL A 154 -2.56 -3.06 -6.10
N GLN A 155 -3.58 -3.67 -6.71
CA GLN A 155 -4.98 -3.43 -6.26
C GLN A 155 -5.22 -3.84 -4.81
N ILE A 156 -4.55 -4.91 -4.32
CA ILE A 156 -4.59 -5.31 -2.91
C ILE A 156 -3.93 -4.24 -2.04
N ALA A 157 -2.78 -3.71 -2.46
CA ALA A 157 -2.09 -2.62 -1.76
C ALA A 157 -2.96 -1.36 -1.67
N ASP A 158 -3.67 -0.96 -2.74
CA ASP A 158 -4.64 0.15 -2.73
C ASP A 158 -5.69 -0.03 -1.62
N VAL A 159 -6.30 -1.21 -1.53
CA VAL A 159 -7.34 -1.46 -0.53
C VAL A 159 -6.80 -1.30 0.88
N ILE A 160 -5.57 -1.75 1.15
CA ILE A 160 -4.92 -1.63 2.46
C ILE A 160 -4.55 -0.18 2.74
N ALA A 161 -3.86 0.49 1.82
CA ALA A 161 -3.47 1.90 1.94
C ALA A 161 -4.71 2.77 2.19
N ASN A 162 -5.78 2.56 1.42
CA ASN A 162 -7.02 3.28 1.59
C ASN A 162 -7.71 2.98 2.93
N SER A 163 -7.67 1.73 3.41
CA SER A 163 -8.22 1.38 4.73
C SER A 163 -7.55 2.19 5.84
N VAL A 164 -6.21 2.20 5.84
CA VAL A 164 -5.43 2.90 6.87
C VAL A 164 -5.52 4.41 6.70
N PHE A 165 -5.57 4.93 5.48
CA PHE A 165 -5.81 6.35 5.22
C PHE A 165 -7.10 6.85 5.87
N ASN A 166 -8.19 6.08 5.76
CA ASN A 166 -9.46 6.44 6.41
C ASN A 166 -9.37 6.50 7.95
N LEU A 167 -8.44 5.74 8.56
CA LEU A 167 -8.13 5.84 9.98
C LEU A 167 -7.31 7.10 10.28
N ALA A 168 -6.26 7.35 9.48
CA ALA A 168 -5.35 8.47 9.65
C ALA A 168 -6.05 9.83 9.58
N VAL A 169 -7.04 9.98 8.68
CA VAL A 169 -7.81 11.23 8.54
C VAL A 169 -9.08 11.27 9.39
N VAL A 170 -9.31 10.26 10.24
CA VAL A 170 -10.49 10.15 11.12
C VAL A 170 -11.80 10.35 10.34
N SER A 171 -11.90 9.69 9.18
CA SER A 171 -13.11 9.73 8.35
C SER A 171 -14.36 9.21 9.10
N GLU A 172 -15.56 9.50 8.59
CA GLU A 172 -16.81 9.01 9.17
C GLU A 172 -16.87 7.48 9.35
N ARG A 173 -16.16 6.74 8.49
CA ARG A 173 -16.08 5.28 8.51
C ARG A 173 -14.89 4.72 9.32
N ALA A 174 -14.05 5.58 9.90
CA ALA A 174 -12.81 5.19 10.57
C ALA A 174 -13.03 4.15 11.66
N GLU A 175 -14.03 4.35 12.53
CA GLU A 175 -14.30 3.41 13.64
C GLU A 175 -14.69 2.02 13.16
N ARG A 176 -15.46 1.93 12.07
CA ARG A 176 -15.85 0.63 11.50
C ARG A 176 -14.67 -0.06 10.81
N ILE A 177 -13.84 0.70 10.08
CA ILE A 177 -12.62 0.18 9.47
C ILE A 177 -11.63 -0.28 10.54
N ARG A 178 -11.52 0.46 11.66
CA ARG A 178 -10.68 0.09 12.80
C ARG A 178 -11.08 -1.28 13.36
N ARG A 179 -12.38 -1.52 13.52
CA ARG A 179 -12.90 -2.82 13.98
C ARG A 179 -12.60 -3.96 13.00
N ILE A 180 -12.68 -3.69 11.69
CA ILE A 180 -12.31 -4.66 10.66
C ILE A 180 -10.82 -4.98 10.75
N LEU A 181 -9.95 -3.96 10.86
CA LEU A 181 -8.50 -4.14 10.88
C LEU A 181 -7.96 -4.72 12.18
N ALA A 182 -8.63 -4.51 13.31
CA ALA A 182 -8.16 -4.90 14.64
C ALA A 182 -7.65 -6.36 14.75
N PRO A 183 -8.40 -7.40 14.32
CA PRO A 183 -7.90 -8.77 14.38
C PRO A 183 -6.64 -9.00 13.53
N PHE A 184 -6.58 -8.41 12.33
CA PHE A 184 -5.44 -8.52 11.41
C PHE A 184 -4.21 -7.75 11.89
N MET A 185 -4.39 -6.72 12.71
CA MET A 185 -3.28 -6.07 13.40
C MET A 185 -2.80 -6.91 14.59
N ALA A 186 -3.73 -7.51 15.34
CA ALA A 186 -3.42 -8.32 16.51
C ALA A 186 -2.63 -9.60 16.17
N ASN A 187 -2.92 -10.23 15.03
CA ASN A 187 -2.20 -11.42 14.55
C ASN A 187 -0.99 -11.11 13.65
N GLY A 188 -0.69 -9.82 13.41
CA GLY A 188 0.46 -9.39 12.61
C GLY A 188 0.30 -9.47 11.09
N VAL A 189 -0.89 -9.80 10.56
CA VAL A 189 -1.19 -9.74 9.12
C VAL A 189 -1.02 -8.31 8.58
N VAL A 190 -1.41 -7.30 9.37
CA VAL A 190 -1.20 -5.88 9.06
C VAL A 190 -0.37 -5.24 10.17
N ARG A 191 0.75 -4.62 9.81
CA ARG A 191 1.58 -3.84 10.75
C ARG A 191 1.59 -2.38 10.35
N LEU A 192 1.34 -1.50 11.32
CA LEU A 192 1.35 -0.06 11.10
C LEU A 192 2.67 0.54 11.59
N LYS A 193 3.21 1.47 10.80
CA LYS A 193 4.32 2.34 11.14
C LYS A 193 3.90 3.79 10.94
N THR A 194 4.36 4.67 11.82
CA THR A 194 4.18 6.12 11.67
C THR A 194 5.55 6.74 11.49
N LEU A 195 5.75 7.50 10.41
CA LEU A 195 6.95 8.30 10.25
C LEU A 195 6.91 9.46 11.26
N GLY A 196 8.00 9.61 12.01
CA GLY A 196 8.18 10.62 13.07
C GLY A 196 8.94 11.84 12.59
#